data_AF-A0A661NFS3-F1
#
_entry.id   AF-A0A661NFS3-F1
#
_cell.length_a   1.000
_cell.length_b   1.000
_cell.length_c   1.000
_cell.angle_alpha   90.00
_cell.angle_beta   90.00
_cell.angle_gamma   90.00
#
_symmetry.space_group_name_H-M   'P 1'
#
loop_
_entity.id
_entity.type
_entity.pdbx_description
1 polymer ?
#
loop_
_entity_poly.entity_id
_entity_poly.type
_entity_poly.pdbx_seq_one_letter_code
_entity_poly.pdbx_strand_id
1 'polypeptide(L)'
;MALSTLVLPRTSRGILALLGALLAAELSACAPPDAGQCDEDVGRFVVYTDDDQGLPAYAGQALVNRSCGTGAFCHSESASDRFGAPHGMDFDLSLAGDAESTERLRRDQAEVFRLQRHILRAVDAETMPPGAIGAEVESAGPIYRDLPDLHTPEGRETLRNWLACGAPVVERTSGDRPAGSEPVGAVVPARPSAPPGGCDPWLSECGGACIDTSSDPAHCGSCDNACDTSAFCASGACTSECPAGTTECNRACVNTDSDSANCGGCGVVCDSGSACSGGVCACDAGLVDCDGQCVDTQTSGSHCGGCGNACGAGSGCEAGTCVTCGESVSFAGDVQPIFEASCNGSMCHSGARPAANLDLAAGRSHGALVGVASSCGPTSLLVSAGQADQSYLVNKIRGVGMCRGQQMPIRASALPEATIATIEDWICGGARND
;
A
#
# COMPACT_ATOMS: atom_id res chain seq x y z
N MET A 1 66.37 17.00 -7.42
CA MET A 1 65.08 16.42 -7.86
C MET A 1 64.01 17.43 -7.50
N ALA A 2 63.50 18.15 -8.50
CA ALA A 2 62.47 19.17 -8.32
C ALA A 2 61.09 18.51 -8.22
N LEU A 3 60.34 18.84 -7.17
CA LEU A 3 58.93 18.49 -7.03
C LEU A 3 58.10 19.51 -7.83
N SER A 4 57.59 19.09 -8.98
CA SER A 4 56.58 19.84 -9.74
C SER A 4 55.20 19.58 -9.15
N THR A 5 54.61 20.62 -8.57
CA THR A 5 53.20 20.74 -8.22
C THR A 5 52.34 20.71 -9.49
N LEU A 6 51.57 19.64 -9.68
CA LEU A 6 50.59 19.54 -10.76
C LEU A 6 49.33 20.35 -10.37
N VAL A 7 49.16 21.52 -11.00
CA VAL A 7 47.93 22.32 -10.93
C VAL A 7 46.95 21.73 -11.95
N LEU A 8 45.88 21.10 -11.48
CA LEU A 8 44.78 20.61 -12.33
C LEU A 8 43.91 21.78 -12.82
N PRO A 9 43.48 21.79 -14.09
CA PRO A 9 42.69 22.87 -14.68
C PRO A 9 41.25 22.91 -14.13
N ARG A 10 40.74 24.14 -14.00
CA ARG A 10 39.41 24.51 -13.46
C ARG A 10 38.19 23.91 -14.18
N THR A 11 38.38 23.26 -15.34
CA THR A 11 37.30 22.61 -16.11
C THR A 11 36.89 21.25 -15.57
N SER A 12 37.69 20.66 -14.67
CA SER A 12 37.45 19.31 -14.10
C SER A 12 36.43 19.29 -12.94
N ARG A 13 36.10 20.47 -12.37
CA ARG A 13 35.11 20.59 -11.27
C ARG A 13 33.67 20.67 -11.77
N GLY A 14 33.44 21.06 -13.02
CA GLY A 14 32.09 21.09 -13.61
C GLY A 14 31.58 19.72 -14.03
N ILE A 15 32.46 18.85 -14.52
CA ILE A 15 32.06 17.51 -15.03
C ILE A 15 31.77 16.53 -13.88
N LEU A 16 32.49 16.63 -12.74
CA LEU A 16 32.16 15.84 -11.55
C LEU A 16 30.88 16.33 -10.85
N ALA A 17 30.55 17.62 -10.93
CA ALA A 17 29.29 18.15 -10.38
C ALA A 17 28.07 17.74 -11.24
N LEU A 18 28.24 17.66 -12.57
CA LEU A 18 27.22 17.13 -13.49
C LEU A 18 27.05 15.61 -13.39
N LEU A 19 28.13 14.84 -13.20
CA LEU A 19 28.05 13.40 -12.92
C LEU A 19 27.50 13.08 -11.52
N GLY A 20 27.69 13.96 -10.54
CA GLY A 20 27.07 13.84 -9.21
C GLY A 20 25.58 14.21 -9.18
N ALA A 21 25.15 15.14 -10.03
CA ALA A 21 23.74 15.53 -10.16
C ALA A 21 22.92 14.55 -11.03
N LEU A 22 23.53 13.88 -12.01
CA LEU A 22 22.88 12.83 -12.81
C LEU A 22 22.81 11.47 -12.10
N LEU A 23 23.62 11.23 -11.06
CA LEU A 23 23.51 10.02 -10.21
C LEU A 23 22.56 10.20 -9.01
N ALA A 24 22.13 11.43 -8.71
CA ALA A 24 21.24 11.72 -7.57
C ALA A 24 19.75 11.77 -7.96
N ALA A 25 19.41 11.67 -9.25
CA ALA A 25 18.03 11.74 -9.75
C ALA A 25 17.37 10.36 -10.00
N GLU A 26 18.06 9.23 -9.76
CA GLU A 26 17.51 7.88 -9.97
C GLU A 26 17.37 7.03 -8.70
N LEU A 27 17.40 7.63 -7.50
CA LEU A 27 17.32 6.88 -6.23
C LEU A 27 16.23 7.36 -5.26
N SER A 28 15.16 7.99 -5.75
CA SER A 28 13.99 8.34 -4.93
C SER A 28 12.69 7.93 -5.61
N ALA A 29 12.21 6.72 -5.29
CA ALA A 29 10.83 6.32 -5.55
C ALA A 29 10.47 5.12 -4.65
N CYS A 30 10.02 5.41 -3.43
CA CYS A 30 9.42 4.41 -2.53
C CYS A 30 8.05 4.89 -2.06
N ALA A 31 7.12 4.98 -3.01
CA ALA A 31 5.69 4.99 -2.75
C ALA A 31 5.12 3.62 -3.17
N PRO A 32 4.08 3.10 -2.50
CA PRO A 32 3.42 1.87 -2.97
C PRO A 32 2.78 2.10 -4.35
N PRO A 33 2.59 1.03 -5.13
CA PRO A 33 2.39 1.10 -6.59
C PRO A 33 1.15 1.87 -7.07
N ASP A 34 0.21 2.20 -6.18
CA ASP A 34 -1.07 2.81 -6.57
C ASP A 34 -1.11 4.34 -6.41
N ALA A 35 -0.12 4.97 -5.76
CA ALA A 35 -0.09 6.43 -5.55
C ALA A 35 0.90 7.19 -6.46
N GLY A 36 1.75 6.47 -7.20
CA GLY A 36 2.77 7.08 -8.07
C GLY A 36 3.98 7.62 -7.28
N GLN A 37 4.88 8.33 -7.97
CA GLN A 37 6.08 8.89 -7.33
C GLN A 37 5.72 10.07 -6.42
N CYS A 38 6.41 10.18 -5.29
CA CYS A 38 6.31 11.33 -4.40
C CYS A 38 6.92 12.57 -5.07
N ASP A 39 6.09 13.58 -5.30
CA ASP A 39 6.53 14.96 -5.50
C ASP A 39 6.68 15.62 -4.12
N GLU A 40 7.91 15.81 -3.66
CA GLU A 40 8.20 16.34 -2.33
C GLU A 40 7.62 17.75 -2.10
N ASP A 41 7.55 18.58 -3.14
CA ASP A 41 7.05 19.95 -3.04
C ASP A 41 5.53 19.97 -2.82
N VAL A 42 4.81 19.01 -3.40
CA VAL A 42 3.36 18.87 -3.24
C VAL A 42 3.02 18.06 -1.98
N GLY A 43 3.74 16.97 -1.72
CA GLY A 43 3.41 16.01 -0.66
C GLY A 43 3.82 16.49 0.72
N ARG A 44 4.72 17.46 0.78
CA ARG A 44 5.12 18.17 2.00
C ARG A 44 4.69 19.62 2.02
N PHE A 45 3.75 20.02 1.18
CA PHE A 45 3.18 21.36 1.23
C PHE A 45 2.52 21.59 2.60
N VAL A 46 2.95 22.62 3.33
CA VAL A 46 2.44 22.92 4.68
C VAL A 46 1.32 23.95 4.61
N VAL A 47 0.22 23.66 5.27
CA VAL A 47 -0.92 24.57 5.48
C VAL A 47 -1.06 24.88 6.97
N TYR A 48 -1.75 25.97 7.28
CA TYR A 48 -1.91 26.48 8.64
C TYR A 48 -3.39 26.63 8.99
N THR A 49 -3.69 26.48 10.28
CA THR A 49 -5.02 26.80 10.79
C THR A 49 -5.29 28.30 10.75
N ASP A 50 -6.56 28.67 10.60
CA ASP A 50 -7.00 30.08 10.57
C ASP A 50 -7.29 30.66 11.96
N ASP A 51 -6.94 29.94 13.03
CA ASP A 51 -7.05 30.42 14.40
C ASP A 51 -5.78 31.17 14.85
N ASP A 52 -5.85 31.83 16.01
CA ASP A 52 -4.73 32.57 16.60
C ASP A 52 -3.50 31.67 16.91
N GLN A 53 -3.64 30.35 16.81
CA GLN A 53 -2.57 29.38 17.07
C GLN A 53 -1.74 29.05 15.82
N GLY A 54 -2.29 29.21 14.61
CA GLY A 54 -1.56 29.03 13.35
C GLY A 54 -0.83 27.69 13.25
N LEU A 55 -1.52 26.61 13.58
CA LEU A 55 -0.96 25.28 13.70
C LEU A 55 -0.64 24.69 12.31
N PRO A 56 0.60 24.22 12.07
CA PRO A 56 0.98 23.60 10.81
C PRO A 56 0.44 22.18 10.65
N ALA A 57 0.05 21.81 9.43
CA ALA A 57 -0.10 20.43 8.97
C ALA A 57 0.31 20.31 7.51
N TYR A 58 0.63 19.10 7.05
CA TYR A 58 0.77 18.87 5.61
C TYR A 58 -0.58 18.95 4.91
N ALA A 59 -0.63 19.40 3.66
CA ALA A 59 -1.87 19.61 2.93
C ALA A 59 -2.71 18.34 2.81
N GLY A 60 -2.09 17.18 2.57
CA GLY A 60 -2.81 15.90 2.58
C GLY A 60 -3.28 15.47 3.97
N GLN A 61 -2.48 15.69 5.02
CA GLN A 61 -2.89 15.48 6.42
C GLN A 61 -4.12 16.35 6.75
N ALA A 62 -4.07 17.63 6.38
CA ALA A 62 -5.14 18.60 6.61
C ALA A 62 -6.38 18.30 5.76
N LEU A 63 -6.20 17.79 4.54
CA LEU A 63 -7.28 17.36 3.66
C LEU A 63 -8.01 16.15 4.23
N VAL A 64 -7.29 15.13 4.72
CA VAL A 64 -7.89 13.98 5.41
C VAL A 64 -8.61 14.44 6.69
N ASN A 65 -7.99 15.27 7.51
CA ASN A 65 -8.61 15.84 8.73
C ASN A 65 -9.87 16.65 8.43
N ARG A 66 -9.91 17.40 7.32
CA ARG A 66 -11.07 18.20 6.89
C ARG A 66 -12.18 17.32 6.34
N SER A 67 -11.84 16.32 5.53
CA SER A 67 -12.82 15.46 4.87
C SER A 67 -13.39 14.40 5.82
N CYS A 68 -12.62 13.93 6.78
CA CYS A 68 -12.97 12.83 7.68
C CYS A 68 -13.09 13.24 9.15
N GLY A 69 -13.00 14.53 9.48
CA GLY A 69 -12.98 15.03 10.85
C GLY A 69 -11.71 14.64 11.62
N THR A 70 -11.58 15.13 12.87
CA THR A 70 -10.56 14.65 13.80
C THR A 70 -11.12 13.54 14.68
N GLY A 71 -10.55 12.34 14.55
CA GLY A 71 -10.86 11.17 15.36
C GLY A 71 -11.99 10.29 14.83
N ALA A 72 -12.20 9.18 15.54
CA ALA A 72 -13.08 8.06 15.23
C ALA A 72 -14.50 8.41 14.76
N PHE A 73 -14.97 9.65 14.85
CA PHE A 73 -16.35 10.03 14.56
C PHE A 73 -16.82 9.64 13.14
N CYS A 74 -16.00 9.87 12.10
CA CYS A 74 -16.34 9.44 10.73
C CYS A 74 -16.24 7.94 10.51
N HIS A 75 -15.70 7.20 11.49
CA HIS A 75 -15.41 5.77 11.43
C HIS A 75 -15.93 4.99 12.67
N SER A 76 -16.82 5.58 13.47
CA SER A 76 -17.28 5.03 14.76
C SER A 76 -18.48 4.12 14.58
N GLU A 77 -18.65 3.13 15.46
CA GLU A 77 -19.83 2.25 15.52
C GLU A 77 -21.17 3.02 15.62
N SER A 78 -21.14 4.27 16.09
CA SER A 78 -22.32 5.13 16.25
C SER A 78 -22.75 5.86 14.97
N ALA A 79 -21.92 5.84 13.93
CA ALA A 79 -22.23 6.40 12.61
C ALA A 79 -23.06 5.39 11.80
N SER A 80 -24.31 5.18 12.21
CA SER A 80 -25.22 4.25 11.54
C SER A 80 -25.55 4.72 10.12
N ASP A 81 -25.44 3.79 9.16
CA ASP A 81 -25.75 3.94 7.73
C ASP A 81 -24.86 4.93 6.97
N ARG A 82 -23.71 4.50 6.37
CA ARG A 82 -23.28 4.80 4.98
C ARG A 82 -22.19 3.87 4.45
N PHE A 83 -22.22 3.71 3.13
CA PHE A 83 -21.35 2.90 2.27
C PHE A 83 -19.88 3.36 2.30
N GLY A 84 -18.95 2.40 2.43
CA GLY A 84 -17.63 2.50 1.78
C GLY A 84 -16.41 2.79 2.63
N ALA A 85 -16.48 2.72 3.97
CA ALA A 85 -15.29 2.70 4.81
C ALA A 85 -15.25 1.43 5.71
N PRO A 86 -14.28 0.51 5.55
CA PRO A 86 -14.01 -0.55 6.52
C PRO A 86 -13.95 -0.04 7.98
N HIS A 87 -14.53 -0.82 8.88
CA HIS A 87 -14.41 -0.64 10.33
C HIS A 87 -12.92 -0.71 10.73
N GLY A 88 -12.42 0.29 11.47
CA GLY A 88 -10.99 0.40 11.81
C GLY A 88 -10.19 1.40 10.96
N MET A 89 -10.81 2.10 10.00
CA MET A 89 -10.22 3.28 9.34
C MET A 89 -10.24 4.54 10.23
N ASP A 90 -9.91 4.41 11.51
CA ASP A 90 -9.75 5.57 12.38
C ASP A 90 -8.38 6.21 12.12
N PHE A 91 -8.39 7.41 11.54
CA PHE A 91 -7.17 8.17 11.25
C PHE A 91 -7.10 9.37 12.19
N ASP A 92 -6.68 9.16 13.43
CA ASP A 92 -6.43 10.27 14.36
C ASP A 92 -5.10 10.95 14.05
N LEU A 93 -5.10 11.75 12.97
CA LEU A 93 -3.97 12.57 12.57
C LEU A 93 -3.95 13.94 13.27
N SER A 94 -4.56 14.03 14.45
CA SER A 94 -4.51 15.23 15.28
C SER A 94 -3.09 15.49 15.79
N LEU A 95 -2.72 16.77 15.88
CA LEU A 95 -1.40 17.18 16.36
C LEU A 95 -1.19 16.68 17.81
N ALA A 96 -0.01 16.14 18.08
CA ALA A 96 0.35 15.58 19.37
C ALA A 96 0.76 16.67 20.36
N GLY A 97 0.18 16.68 21.57
CA GLY A 97 0.55 17.63 22.64
C GLY A 97 1.68 17.12 23.55
N ASP A 98 1.90 15.81 23.60
CA ASP A 98 2.77 15.10 24.54
C ASP A 98 3.33 13.79 23.92
N ALA A 99 4.17 13.06 24.65
CA ALA A 99 4.83 11.86 24.13
C ALA A 99 3.85 10.71 23.82
N GLU A 100 2.79 10.56 24.61
CA GLU A 100 1.76 9.52 24.42
C GLU A 100 0.92 9.78 23.16
N SER A 101 0.50 11.04 22.97
CA SER A 101 -0.17 11.48 21.74
C SER A 101 0.73 11.45 20.52
N THR A 102 2.05 11.59 20.70
CA THR A 102 3.01 11.44 19.60
C THR A 102 3.09 10.00 19.13
N GLU A 103 3.11 9.04 20.06
CA GLU A 103 3.12 7.61 19.71
C GLU A 103 1.80 7.14 19.10
N ARG A 104 0.67 7.69 19.55
CA ARG A 104 -0.62 7.53 18.88
C ARG A 104 -0.56 8.02 17.43
N LEU A 105 -0.15 9.27 17.21
CA LEU A 105 -0.05 9.88 15.88
C LEU A 105 0.85 9.08 14.92
N ARG A 106 1.95 8.49 15.42
CA ARG A 106 2.82 7.60 14.62
C ARG A 106 2.15 6.30 14.21
N ARG A 107 1.37 5.68 15.11
CA ARG A 107 0.60 4.48 14.79
C ARG A 107 -0.48 4.79 13.75
N ASP A 108 -1.15 5.92 13.88
CA ASP A 108 -2.22 6.32 12.96
C ASP A 108 -1.67 6.68 11.58
N GLN A 109 -0.51 7.33 11.52
CA GLN A 109 0.23 7.55 10.27
C GLN A 109 0.58 6.22 9.57
N ALA A 110 1.04 5.22 10.33
CA ALA A 110 1.37 3.90 9.81
C ALA A 110 0.15 3.22 9.19
N GLU A 111 -0.99 3.36 9.86
CA GLU A 111 -2.26 2.78 9.43
C GLU A 111 -2.79 3.44 8.15
N VAL A 112 -2.72 4.77 8.05
CA VAL A 112 -3.02 5.51 6.81
C VAL A 112 -2.17 4.98 5.66
N PHE A 113 -0.87 4.79 5.88
CA PHE A 113 0.02 4.29 4.85
C PHE A 113 -0.31 2.84 4.46
N ARG A 114 -0.63 1.98 5.43
CA ARG A 114 -1.07 0.59 5.19
C ARG A 114 -2.35 0.55 4.36
N LEU A 115 -3.26 1.48 4.61
CA LEU A 115 -4.58 1.58 3.97
C LEU A 115 -4.61 2.47 2.73
N GLN A 116 -3.47 3.02 2.30
CA GLN A 116 -3.34 3.95 1.18
C GLN A 116 -4.13 3.55 -0.08
N ARG A 117 -4.12 2.26 -0.45
CA ARG A 117 -4.89 1.76 -1.60
C ARG A 117 -6.40 1.81 -1.39
N HIS A 118 -6.86 1.46 -0.18
CA HIS A 118 -8.27 1.52 0.18
C HIS A 118 -8.77 2.96 0.23
N ILE A 119 -7.96 3.86 0.77
CA ILE A 119 -8.25 5.30 0.83
C ILE A 119 -8.42 5.87 -0.59
N LEU A 120 -7.48 5.58 -1.49
CA LEU A 120 -7.54 6.08 -2.87
C LEU A 120 -8.78 5.54 -3.62
N ARG A 121 -9.08 4.25 -3.49
CA ARG A 121 -10.28 3.65 -4.10
C ARG A 121 -11.57 4.25 -3.56
N ALA A 122 -11.64 4.50 -2.24
CA ALA A 122 -12.82 5.09 -1.63
C ALA A 122 -13.06 6.54 -2.10
N VAL A 123 -11.99 7.32 -2.31
CA VAL A 123 -12.09 8.68 -2.85
C VAL A 123 -12.50 8.66 -4.32
N ASP A 124 -11.94 7.76 -5.12
CA ASP A 124 -12.29 7.62 -6.53
C ASP A 124 -13.72 7.11 -6.77
N ALA A 125 -14.19 6.22 -5.89
CA ALA A 125 -15.57 5.75 -5.87
C ALA A 125 -16.57 6.74 -5.25
N GLU A 126 -16.09 7.91 -4.81
CA GLU A 126 -16.89 8.94 -4.11
C GLU A 126 -17.61 8.42 -2.86
N THR A 127 -17.05 7.37 -2.23
CA THR A 127 -17.54 6.82 -0.97
C THR A 127 -16.84 7.43 0.25
N MET A 128 -15.76 8.20 0.03
CA MET A 128 -15.08 9.00 1.04
C MET A 128 -15.12 10.49 0.67
N PRO A 129 -15.69 11.38 1.51
CA PRO A 129 -16.21 11.08 2.83
C PRO A 129 -17.57 10.33 2.77
N PRO A 130 -17.93 9.55 3.80
CA PRO A 130 -19.15 8.76 3.80
C PRO A 130 -20.41 9.67 3.78
N GLY A 131 -20.89 9.97 2.56
CA GLY A 131 -22.13 10.67 2.20
C GLY A 131 -22.41 12.03 2.86
N ALA A 132 -23.67 12.48 2.75
CA ALA A 132 -24.15 13.86 2.93
C ALA A 132 -23.92 14.50 4.32
N ILE A 133 -23.35 13.77 5.28
CA ILE A 133 -22.91 14.33 6.58
C ILE A 133 -21.61 15.13 6.40
N GLY A 134 -20.84 14.96 5.31
CA GLY A 134 -19.69 15.81 4.99
C GLY A 134 -20.01 17.31 4.86
N ALA A 135 -21.29 17.69 4.73
CA ALA A 135 -21.74 19.08 4.76
C ALA A 135 -22.13 19.58 6.17
N GLU A 136 -22.37 18.69 7.14
CA GLU A 136 -22.82 19.01 8.50
C GLU A 136 -21.84 18.59 9.61
N VAL A 137 -20.62 18.15 9.29
CA VAL A 137 -19.55 18.04 10.30
C VAL A 137 -19.00 19.43 10.63
N GLU A 138 -19.82 20.26 11.26
CA GLU A 138 -19.31 21.32 12.11
C GLU A 138 -18.74 20.70 13.40
N SER A 139 -17.48 21.03 13.68
CA SER A 139 -16.85 21.09 15.01
C SER A 139 -16.27 19.83 15.64
N ALA A 140 -14.94 19.70 15.56
CA ALA A 140 -14.05 19.33 16.68
C ALA A 140 -12.55 19.53 16.34
N GLY A 141 -12.20 19.57 15.05
CA GLY A 141 -10.81 19.65 14.58
C GLY A 141 -10.33 21.05 14.16
N PRO A 142 -9.01 21.24 14.00
CA PRO A 142 -8.43 22.47 13.47
C PRO A 142 -8.92 22.78 12.04
N ILE A 143 -9.32 24.03 11.78
CA ILE A 143 -9.82 24.47 10.47
C ILE A 143 -8.68 25.02 9.63
N TYR A 144 -8.40 24.36 8.51
CA TYR A 144 -7.43 24.78 7.50
C TYR A 144 -8.16 25.44 6.31
N ARG A 145 -7.79 26.67 5.95
CA ARG A 145 -8.31 27.36 4.76
C ARG A 145 -7.49 27.02 3.51
N ASP A 146 -8.03 27.32 2.34
CA ASP A 146 -7.38 27.18 1.04
C ASP A 146 -7.02 25.73 0.62
N LEU A 147 -7.67 24.73 1.21
CA LEU A 147 -7.59 23.34 0.74
C LEU A 147 -8.57 23.08 -0.41
N PRO A 148 -8.15 22.35 -1.47
CA PRO A 148 -9.07 21.87 -2.49
C PRO A 148 -10.11 20.91 -1.89
N ASP A 149 -11.23 20.74 -2.58
CA ASP A 149 -12.19 19.71 -2.23
C ASP A 149 -11.62 18.33 -2.61
N LEU A 150 -11.84 17.32 -1.76
CA LEU A 150 -11.21 16.01 -1.90
C LEU A 150 -11.52 15.33 -3.24
N HIS A 151 -12.69 15.59 -3.82
CA HIS A 151 -13.10 14.96 -5.07
C HIS A 151 -12.65 15.72 -6.31
N THR A 152 -12.14 16.95 -6.18
CA THR A 152 -11.59 17.67 -7.33
C THR A 152 -10.25 17.06 -7.76
N PRO A 153 -9.84 17.23 -9.03
CA PRO A 153 -8.55 16.75 -9.50
C PRO A 153 -7.39 17.20 -8.59
N GLU A 154 -7.43 18.45 -8.12
CA GLU A 154 -6.41 19.04 -7.24
C GLU A 154 -6.42 18.41 -5.85
N GLY A 155 -7.59 18.11 -5.29
CA GLY A 155 -7.71 17.42 -3.99
C GLY A 155 -7.26 15.96 -4.06
N ARG A 156 -7.68 15.23 -5.10
CA ARG A 156 -7.22 13.86 -5.34
C ARG A 156 -5.72 13.79 -5.55
N GLU A 157 -5.15 14.74 -6.29
CA GLU A 157 -3.71 14.84 -6.49
C GLU A 157 -2.97 15.14 -5.18
N THR A 158 -3.48 16.07 -4.37
CA THR A 158 -2.91 16.41 -3.05
C THR A 158 -2.90 15.20 -2.12
N LEU A 159 -4.02 14.49 -2.01
CA LEU A 159 -4.13 13.26 -1.20
C LEU A 159 -3.20 12.17 -1.70
N ARG A 160 -3.28 11.85 -3.00
CA ARG A 160 -2.46 10.81 -3.64
C ARG A 160 -0.99 11.07 -3.42
N ASN A 161 -0.54 12.31 -3.65
CA ASN A 161 0.86 12.64 -3.55
C ASN A 161 1.36 12.67 -2.09
N TRP A 162 0.54 13.13 -1.16
CA TRP A 162 0.84 13.02 0.28
C TRP A 162 0.99 11.56 0.72
N LEU A 163 0.09 10.68 0.30
CA LEU A 163 0.20 9.24 0.54
C LEU A 163 1.45 8.65 -0.15
N ALA A 164 1.75 9.07 -1.39
CA ALA A 164 2.95 8.65 -2.13
C ALA A 164 4.23 9.05 -1.38
N CYS A 165 4.22 10.20 -0.73
CA CYS A 165 5.26 10.66 0.15
C CYS A 165 5.22 10.00 1.53
N GLY A 166 4.60 8.84 1.71
CA GLY A 166 4.60 8.13 2.99
C GLY A 166 3.74 8.80 4.07
N ALA A 167 2.72 9.56 3.66
CA ALA A 167 1.75 10.22 4.54
C ALA A 167 2.42 11.01 5.68
N PRO A 168 3.32 11.97 5.41
CA PRO A 168 4.04 12.65 6.47
C PRO A 168 3.07 13.41 7.40
N VAL A 169 3.37 13.44 8.70
CA VAL A 169 2.57 14.16 9.70
C VAL A 169 3.43 15.16 10.46
N VAL A 170 2.81 16.26 10.85
CA VAL A 170 3.43 17.24 11.76
C VAL A 170 3.08 16.84 13.20
N GLU A 171 4.08 16.54 14.05
CA GLU A 171 3.81 16.05 15.40
C GLU A 171 3.54 17.18 16.40
N ARG A 172 4.43 18.19 16.50
CA ARG A 172 4.27 19.31 17.43
C ARG A 172 5.18 20.50 17.12
N THR A 173 4.66 21.72 17.26
CA THR A 173 5.45 22.96 17.38
C THR A 173 5.93 23.11 18.84
N SER A 174 7.23 23.06 19.09
CA SER A 174 7.75 23.40 20.43
C SER A 174 7.43 24.86 20.75
N GLY A 175 6.80 25.11 21.90
CA GLY A 175 6.36 26.43 22.39
C GLY A 175 7.46 27.46 22.72
N ASP A 176 8.66 27.31 22.17
CA ASP A 176 9.73 28.30 22.23
C ASP A 176 10.12 28.68 20.80
N ARG A 177 9.48 29.70 20.22
CA ARG A 177 9.87 30.19 18.90
C ARG A 177 9.90 31.71 18.81
N PRO A 178 10.97 32.30 18.24
CA PRO A 178 11.00 33.71 17.93
C PRO A 178 9.96 34.04 16.84
N ALA A 179 9.27 35.17 17.02
CA ALA A 179 8.34 35.69 16.03
C ALA A 179 9.00 35.82 14.65
N GLY A 180 8.39 35.24 13.62
CA GLY A 180 8.82 35.41 12.21
C GLY A 180 9.65 34.28 11.59
N SER A 181 9.75 33.09 12.19
CA SER A 181 10.34 31.92 11.51
C SER A 181 9.25 31.06 10.78
N GLU A 182 9.56 29.98 10.05
CA GLU A 182 8.53 29.08 9.48
C GLU A 182 8.23 27.90 10.44
N PRO A 183 6.96 27.59 10.79
CA PRO A 183 6.67 26.50 11.71
C PRO A 183 7.12 25.15 11.15
N VAL A 184 8.16 24.57 11.75
CA VAL A 184 8.55 23.18 11.51
C VAL A 184 8.29 22.47 12.84
N GLY A 185 7.17 21.76 12.94
CA GLY A 185 7.02 20.79 14.02
C GLY A 185 8.07 19.68 13.87
N ALA A 186 8.29 18.85 14.89
CA ALA A 186 9.01 17.60 14.65
C ALA A 186 8.27 16.83 13.53
N VAL A 187 8.89 16.75 12.36
CA VAL A 187 8.35 16.04 11.20
C VAL A 187 8.64 14.57 11.44
N VAL A 188 7.62 13.68 11.42
CA VAL A 188 7.92 12.27 11.12
C VAL A 188 8.31 12.24 9.65
N PRO A 189 9.58 11.98 9.31
CA PRO A 189 9.95 11.93 7.90
C PRO A 189 9.15 10.81 7.23
N ALA A 190 8.61 11.08 6.03
CA ALA A 190 8.36 10.02 5.05
C ALA A 190 9.55 9.06 5.07
N ARG A 191 9.29 7.76 5.10
CA ARG A 191 10.29 6.69 5.10
C ARG A 191 11.62 7.12 4.42
N PRO A 192 12.76 7.11 5.10
CA PRO A 192 13.96 6.58 4.48
C PRO A 192 13.69 5.11 4.19
N SER A 193 13.86 4.70 2.94
CA SER A 193 13.89 3.28 2.56
C SER A 193 14.80 2.53 3.54
N ALA A 194 14.36 1.39 4.07
CA ALA A 194 15.30 0.45 4.67
C ALA A 194 16.41 0.18 3.64
N PRO A 195 17.70 0.34 3.99
CA PRO A 195 18.78 -0.02 3.08
C PRO A 195 18.68 -1.52 2.74
N PRO A 196 19.24 -1.98 1.61
CA PRO A 196 19.32 -3.42 1.34
C PRO A 196 20.08 -4.10 2.49
N GLY A 197 19.34 -4.79 3.37
CA GLY A 197 19.85 -5.42 4.59
C GLY A 197 19.31 -4.89 5.92
N GLY A 198 18.41 -3.90 5.94
CA GLY A 198 17.77 -3.39 7.18
C GLY A 198 16.34 -3.92 7.39
N CYS A 199 15.84 -3.77 8.62
CA CYS A 199 14.50 -4.18 9.03
C CYS A 199 13.39 -3.19 8.65
N ASP A 200 12.15 -3.66 8.55
CA ASP A 200 10.98 -2.77 8.45
C ASP A 200 10.95 -1.82 9.66
N PRO A 201 10.51 -0.56 9.53
CA PRO A 201 10.56 0.43 10.62
C PRO A 201 9.86 0.05 11.94
N TRP A 202 8.96 -0.94 11.87
CA TRP A 202 8.20 -1.50 13.00
C TRP A 202 8.88 -2.71 13.64
N LEU A 203 10.02 -3.11 13.09
CA LEU A 203 10.88 -4.18 13.56
C LEU A 203 12.24 -3.58 13.94
N SER A 204 12.69 -3.85 15.15
CA SER A 204 14.06 -3.51 15.54
C SER A 204 15.04 -4.54 14.97
N GLU A 205 16.18 -4.06 14.46
CA GLU A 205 17.28 -4.94 14.08
C GLU A 205 17.97 -5.47 15.34
N CYS A 206 17.63 -6.69 15.72
CA CYS A 206 18.14 -7.37 16.91
C CYS A 206 19.08 -8.50 16.47
N GLY A 207 20.39 -8.25 16.54
CA GLY A 207 21.40 -9.26 16.20
C GLY A 207 21.35 -9.77 14.75
N GLY A 208 20.88 -8.94 13.81
CA GLY A 208 20.72 -9.29 12.40
C GLY A 208 19.38 -9.95 12.04
N ALA A 209 18.45 -10.06 12.99
CA ALA A 209 17.06 -10.42 12.75
C ALA A 209 16.15 -9.21 12.94
N CYS A 210 15.02 -9.20 12.24
CA CYS A 210 14.02 -8.14 12.36
C CYS A 210 12.92 -8.60 13.31
N ILE A 211 12.85 -7.95 14.47
CA ILE A 211 11.99 -8.34 15.59
C ILE A 211 11.02 -7.23 15.92
N ASP A 212 9.73 -7.55 16.07
CA ASP A 212 8.72 -6.61 16.55
C ASP A 212 8.87 -6.45 18.07
N THR A 213 9.57 -5.41 18.50
CA THR A 213 9.79 -5.15 19.93
C THR A 213 8.54 -4.69 20.66
N SER A 214 7.44 -4.39 19.95
CA SER A 214 6.18 -4.04 20.60
C SER A 214 5.41 -5.25 21.13
N SER A 215 5.71 -6.44 20.60
CA SER A 215 4.98 -7.68 20.87
C SER A 215 5.87 -8.89 21.18
N ASP A 216 7.16 -8.86 20.83
CA ASP A 216 8.11 -9.95 21.07
C ASP A 216 8.55 -10.00 22.55
N PRO A 217 8.22 -11.08 23.30
CA PRO A 217 8.53 -11.16 24.73
C PRO A 217 10.01 -11.43 25.04
N ALA A 218 10.81 -11.80 24.05
CA ALA A 218 12.27 -11.90 24.19
C ALA A 218 12.97 -10.56 23.88
N HIS A 219 12.27 -9.58 23.30
CA HIS A 219 12.83 -8.31 22.82
C HIS A 219 11.89 -7.12 23.10
N CYS A 220 11.19 -7.10 24.24
CA CYS A 220 10.08 -6.19 24.49
C CYS A 220 10.55 -4.76 24.77
N GLY A 221 10.15 -3.80 23.94
CA GLY A 221 10.58 -2.39 23.99
C GLY A 221 12.03 -2.14 23.58
N SER A 222 12.87 -3.17 23.55
CA SER A 222 14.25 -3.11 23.03
C SER A 222 14.81 -4.53 22.80
N CYS A 223 15.81 -4.65 21.91
CA CYS A 223 16.38 -5.93 21.52
C CYS A 223 16.88 -6.81 22.67
N ASP A 224 17.42 -6.24 23.75
CA ASP A 224 18.00 -7.01 24.85
C ASP A 224 17.08 -7.08 26.08
N ASN A 225 15.79 -6.76 25.93
CA ASN A 225 14.84 -6.75 27.04
C ASN A 225 13.83 -7.91 26.94
N ALA A 226 14.23 -9.07 27.44
CA ALA A 226 13.32 -10.20 27.60
C ALA A 226 12.42 -10.03 28.82
N CYS A 227 11.13 -10.23 28.64
CA CYS A 227 10.17 -10.33 29.74
C CYS A 227 10.41 -11.61 30.57
N ASP A 228 10.17 -11.52 31.87
CA ASP A 228 10.21 -12.66 32.79
C ASP A 228 9.37 -13.83 32.25
N THR A 229 9.69 -15.07 32.65
CA THR A 229 9.12 -16.30 32.07
C THR A 229 7.58 -16.40 32.07
N SER A 230 6.89 -15.61 32.89
CA SER A 230 5.44 -15.53 32.98
C SER A 230 4.85 -14.18 32.55
N ALA A 231 5.68 -13.28 32.01
CA ALA A 231 5.28 -11.97 31.56
C ALA A 231 5.14 -11.90 30.03
N PHE A 232 4.28 -10.99 29.60
CA PHE A 232 3.86 -10.73 28.23
C PHE A 232 4.46 -9.43 27.72
N CYS A 233 4.65 -9.31 26.41
CA CYS A 233 4.94 -8.02 25.82
C CYS A 233 3.65 -7.37 25.32
N ALA A 234 3.35 -6.18 25.83
CA ALA A 234 2.24 -5.35 25.39
C ALA A 234 2.75 -3.94 25.10
N SER A 235 2.68 -3.53 23.83
CA SER A 235 3.12 -2.20 23.38
C SER A 235 4.54 -1.85 23.84
N GLY A 236 5.45 -2.83 23.81
CA GLY A 236 6.85 -2.66 24.21
C GLY A 236 7.11 -2.63 25.72
N ALA A 237 6.12 -2.94 26.55
CA ALA A 237 6.28 -3.10 27.99
C ALA A 237 6.00 -4.53 28.45
N CYS A 238 6.82 -5.03 29.37
CA CYS A 238 6.57 -6.33 30.00
C CYS A 238 5.46 -6.21 31.04
N THR A 239 4.40 -7.00 30.89
CA THR A 239 3.24 -7.02 31.79
C THR A 239 3.03 -8.43 32.37
N SER A 240 2.43 -8.53 33.55
CA SER A 240 2.07 -9.84 34.12
C SER A 240 0.75 -10.40 33.59
N GLU A 241 -0.07 -9.55 32.97
CA GLU A 241 -1.38 -9.86 32.41
C GLU A 241 -1.61 -8.98 31.18
N CYS A 242 -2.33 -9.49 30.19
CA CYS A 242 -2.69 -8.70 29.02
C CYS A 242 -3.69 -7.58 29.39
N PRO A 243 -3.52 -6.37 28.85
CA PRO A 243 -4.49 -5.30 29.01
C PRO A 243 -5.91 -5.73 28.62
N ALA A 244 -6.93 -5.16 29.26
CA ALA A 244 -8.31 -5.42 28.90
C ALA A 244 -8.56 -5.17 27.40
N GLY A 245 -9.28 -6.09 26.75
CA GLY A 245 -9.49 -6.06 25.30
C GLY A 245 -8.38 -6.70 24.46
N THR A 246 -7.38 -7.32 25.10
CA THR A 246 -6.35 -8.11 24.41
C THR A 246 -6.26 -9.52 24.99
N THR A 247 -5.90 -10.47 24.13
CA THR A 247 -5.79 -11.90 24.42
C THR A 247 -4.33 -12.32 24.39
N GLU A 248 -3.95 -13.22 25.31
CA GLU A 248 -2.63 -13.83 25.31
C GLU A 248 -2.47 -14.77 24.10
N CYS A 249 -1.59 -14.40 23.17
CA CYS A 249 -1.23 -15.22 22.02
C CYS A 249 0.30 -15.41 21.97
N ASN A 250 0.77 -16.62 22.28
CA ASN A 250 2.20 -16.98 22.25
C ASN A 250 3.09 -15.98 23.02
N ARG A 251 2.62 -15.56 24.21
CA ARG A 251 3.23 -14.58 25.10
C ARG A 251 3.20 -13.11 24.62
N ALA A 252 2.55 -12.79 23.51
CA ALA A 252 2.21 -11.43 23.12
C ALA A 252 0.76 -11.12 23.52
N CYS A 253 0.46 -9.86 23.82
CA CYS A 253 -0.91 -9.40 24.00
C CYS A 253 -1.47 -8.88 22.68
N VAL A 254 -2.46 -9.59 22.14
CA VAL A 254 -2.99 -9.35 20.80
C VAL A 254 -4.46 -8.97 20.88
N ASN A 255 -4.88 -7.96 20.12
CA ASN A 255 -6.30 -7.67 19.96
C ASN A 255 -6.91 -8.64 18.94
N THR A 256 -7.57 -9.69 19.42
CA THR A 256 -8.21 -10.70 18.56
C THR A 256 -9.43 -10.17 17.81
N ASP A 257 -9.93 -8.98 18.13
CA ASP A 257 -11.08 -8.39 17.46
C ASP A 257 -10.71 -7.62 16.20
N SER A 258 -9.43 -7.27 16.04
CA SER A 258 -8.92 -6.47 14.93
C SER A 258 -7.62 -6.97 14.29
N ASP A 259 -6.88 -7.87 14.95
CA ASP A 259 -5.67 -8.46 14.36
C ASP A 259 -6.02 -9.55 13.34
N SER A 260 -5.76 -9.27 12.06
CA SER A 260 -5.91 -10.21 10.95
C SER A 260 -5.09 -11.50 11.06
N ALA A 261 -4.04 -11.55 11.89
CA ALA A 261 -3.26 -12.76 12.14
C ALA A 261 -3.77 -13.59 13.34
N ASN A 262 -4.72 -13.06 14.12
CA ASN A 262 -5.23 -13.65 15.35
C ASN A 262 -6.75 -13.39 15.53
N CYS A 263 -7.52 -13.43 14.44
CA CYS A 263 -8.89 -12.95 14.42
C CYS A 263 -9.88 -13.91 15.10
N GLY A 264 -10.54 -13.46 16.17
CA GLY A 264 -11.41 -14.29 17.01
C GLY A 264 -10.66 -15.28 17.90
N GLY A 265 -9.33 -15.36 17.77
CA GLY A 265 -8.49 -16.24 18.56
C GLY A 265 -7.06 -16.35 18.01
N CYS A 266 -6.14 -16.80 18.87
CA CYS A 266 -4.72 -16.87 18.52
C CYS A 266 -4.45 -17.80 17.33
N GLY A 267 -3.69 -17.30 16.35
CA GLY A 267 -3.32 -18.03 15.14
C GLY A 267 -4.44 -18.22 14.13
N VAL A 268 -5.60 -17.59 14.33
CA VAL A 268 -6.68 -17.55 13.33
C VAL A 268 -6.35 -16.42 12.34
N VAL A 269 -5.80 -16.79 11.20
CA VAL A 269 -5.38 -15.83 10.17
C VAL A 269 -6.53 -15.62 9.18
N CYS A 270 -6.84 -14.36 8.89
CA CYS A 270 -7.78 -14.00 7.84
C CYS A 270 -7.15 -14.15 6.46
N ASP A 271 -7.93 -14.66 5.50
CA ASP A 271 -7.48 -14.82 4.12
C ASP A 271 -7.26 -13.47 3.44
N SER A 272 -6.44 -13.46 2.39
CA SER A 272 -6.12 -12.24 1.63
C SER A 272 -7.39 -11.55 1.10
N GLY A 273 -7.54 -10.25 1.36
CA GLY A 273 -8.76 -9.50 1.04
C GLY A 273 -9.84 -9.55 2.13
N SER A 274 -9.49 -10.06 3.31
CA SER A 274 -10.33 -10.02 4.51
C SER A 274 -9.64 -9.22 5.61
N ALA A 275 -10.43 -8.50 6.40
CA ALA A 275 -10.02 -7.85 7.63
C ALA A 275 -10.62 -8.56 8.84
N CYS A 276 -9.98 -8.42 9.99
CA CYS A 276 -10.60 -8.84 11.24
C CYS A 276 -11.53 -7.75 11.75
N SER A 277 -12.81 -8.09 11.94
CA SER A 277 -13.81 -7.17 12.47
C SER A 277 -14.65 -7.86 13.52
N GLY A 278 -14.56 -7.39 14.77
CA GLY A 278 -15.31 -7.95 15.90
C GLY A 278 -14.97 -9.42 16.16
N GLY A 279 -13.73 -9.83 15.85
CA GLY A 279 -13.25 -11.21 16.03
C GLY A 279 -13.72 -12.16 14.93
N VAL A 280 -14.22 -11.64 13.81
CA VAL A 280 -14.61 -12.43 12.64
C VAL A 280 -13.86 -11.92 11.42
N CYS A 281 -13.25 -12.84 10.66
CA CYS A 281 -12.70 -12.50 9.36
C CYS A 281 -13.86 -12.15 8.43
N ALA A 282 -13.89 -10.89 7.99
CA ALA A 282 -14.90 -10.39 7.07
C ALA A 282 -14.19 -9.86 5.83
N CYS A 283 -14.80 -10.08 4.67
CA CYS A 283 -14.28 -9.54 3.43
C CYS A 283 -14.23 -8.01 3.46
N ASP A 284 -13.19 -7.45 2.84
CA ASP A 284 -13.08 -6.00 2.67
C ASP A 284 -14.31 -5.45 1.93
N ALA A 285 -14.65 -4.19 2.19
CA ALA A 285 -15.81 -3.56 1.56
C ALA A 285 -15.73 -3.65 0.02
N GLY A 286 -16.80 -4.14 -0.60
CA GLY A 286 -16.85 -4.39 -2.05
C GLY A 286 -16.50 -5.82 -2.46
N LEU A 287 -16.02 -6.65 -1.54
CA LEU A 287 -15.79 -8.08 -1.75
C LEU A 287 -16.92 -8.90 -1.12
N VAL A 288 -17.20 -10.05 -1.70
CA VAL A 288 -18.23 -10.99 -1.24
C VAL A 288 -17.55 -12.27 -0.78
N ASP A 289 -17.95 -12.78 0.37
CA ASP A 289 -17.52 -14.09 0.85
C ASP A 289 -18.16 -15.19 0.00
N CYS A 290 -17.35 -15.82 -0.84
CA CYS A 290 -17.71 -16.93 -1.69
C CYS A 290 -17.05 -18.22 -1.18
N ASP A 291 -17.68 -18.85 -0.19
CA ASP A 291 -17.24 -20.09 0.46
C ASP A 291 -15.84 -19.99 1.12
N GLY A 292 -15.59 -18.88 1.83
CA GLY A 292 -14.33 -18.60 2.52
C GLY A 292 -13.32 -17.83 1.66
N GLN A 293 -13.66 -17.49 0.43
CA GLN A 293 -12.84 -16.65 -0.44
C GLN A 293 -13.49 -15.28 -0.63
N CYS A 294 -12.78 -14.21 -0.30
CA CYS A 294 -13.25 -12.87 -0.59
C CYS A 294 -13.03 -12.53 -2.05
N VAL A 295 -14.12 -12.39 -2.78
CA VAL A 295 -14.13 -12.20 -4.23
C VAL A 295 -14.82 -10.90 -4.60
N ASP A 296 -14.20 -10.14 -5.50
CA ASP A 296 -14.88 -9.01 -6.15
C ASP A 296 -15.84 -9.56 -7.22
N THR A 297 -17.13 -9.62 -6.89
CA THR A 297 -18.14 -10.11 -7.84
C THR A 297 -18.35 -9.16 -9.02
N GLN A 298 -17.82 -7.94 -8.97
CA GLN A 298 -17.95 -6.99 -10.07
C GLN A 298 -16.94 -7.23 -11.19
N THR A 299 -15.83 -7.91 -10.88
CA THR A 299 -14.70 -8.10 -11.79
C THR A 299 -14.26 -9.57 -11.91
N SER A 300 -14.72 -10.45 -11.01
CA SER A 300 -14.34 -11.86 -11.08
C SER A 300 -15.07 -12.61 -12.18
N GLY A 301 -14.33 -13.15 -13.15
CA GLY A 301 -14.87 -13.99 -14.22
C GLY A 301 -15.50 -15.29 -13.69
N SER A 302 -15.13 -15.74 -12.50
CA SER A 302 -15.66 -16.94 -11.84
C SER A 302 -16.84 -16.70 -10.88
N HIS A 303 -17.05 -15.46 -10.45
CA HIS A 303 -18.09 -15.08 -9.47
C HIS A 303 -18.83 -13.81 -9.92
N CYS A 304 -19.12 -13.69 -11.21
CA CYS A 304 -19.60 -12.46 -11.80
C CYS A 304 -21.04 -12.12 -11.40
N GLY A 305 -21.23 -11.01 -10.71
CA GLY A 305 -22.51 -10.60 -10.13
C GLY A 305 -22.98 -11.47 -8.95
N GLY A 306 -22.19 -12.47 -8.54
CA GLY A 306 -22.50 -13.34 -7.41
C GLY A 306 -21.63 -14.59 -7.34
N CYS A 307 -21.55 -15.19 -6.15
CA CYS A 307 -20.71 -16.36 -5.92
C CYS A 307 -21.07 -17.55 -6.83
N GLY A 308 -20.05 -18.15 -7.43
CA GLY A 308 -20.19 -19.30 -8.33
C GLY A 308 -20.76 -18.99 -9.71
N ASN A 309 -21.06 -17.72 -10.02
CA ASN A 309 -21.56 -17.31 -11.32
C ASN A 309 -20.41 -17.09 -12.31
N ALA A 310 -19.83 -18.17 -12.81
CA ALA A 310 -18.74 -18.10 -13.78
C ALA A 310 -19.25 -17.67 -15.15
N CYS A 311 -18.56 -16.71 -15.77
CA CYS A 311 -18.78 -16.31 -17.15
C CYS A 311 -18.41 -17.45 -18.12
N GLY A 312 -19.13 -17.50 -19.24
CA GLY A 312 -18.86 -18.46 -20.31
C GLY A 312 -17.49 -18.25 -20.95
N ALA A 313 -16.98 -19.26 -21.66
CA ALA A 313 -15.71 -19.16 -22.37
C ALA A 313 -15.70 -17.97 -23.36
N GLY A 314 -14.68 -17.12 -23.29
CA GLY A 314 -14.58 -15.89 -24.09
C GLY A 314 -15.35 -14.69 -23.50
N SER A 315 -15.85 -14.81 -22.27
CA SER A 315 -16.52 -13.74 -21.55
C SER A 315 -15.85 -13.48 -20.21
N GLY A 316 -15.86 -12.23 -19.77
CA GLY A 316 -15.30 -11.76 -18.50
C GLY A 316 -16.34 -10.98 -17.72
N CYS A 317 -15.98 -10.61 -16.50
CA CYS A 317 -16.89 -9.86 -15.65
C CYS A 317 -16.59 -8.36 -15.72
N GLU A 318 -17.57 -7.59 -16.13
CA GLU A 318 -17.53 -6.13 -16.08
C GLU A 318 -18.75 -5.63 -15.32
N ALA A 319 -18.52 -4.89 -14.23
CA ALA A 319 -19.55 -4.36 -13.36
C ALA A 319 -20.60 -5.40 -12.91
N GLY A 320 -20.15 -6.64 -12.66
CA GLY A 320 -21.01 -7.73 -12.20
C GLY A 320 -21.85 -8.38 -13.30
N THR A 321 -21.56 -8.08 -14.56
CA THR A 321 -22.20 -8.69 -15.72
C THR A 321 -21.17 -9.39 -16.60
N CYS A 322 -21.50 -10.60 -17.04
CA CYS A 322 -20.67 -11.28 -18.02
C CYS A 322 -20.76 -10.57 -19.37
N VAL A 323 -19.64 -10.02 -19.81
CA VAL A 323 -19.47 -9.37 -21.11
C VAL A 323 -18.58 -10.23 -22.00
N THR A 324 -18.80 -10.20 -23.31
CA THR A 324 -17.86 -10.82 -24.26
C THR A 324 -16.57 -10.02 -24.25
N CYS A 325 -15.48 -10.66 -23.86
CA CYS A 325 -14.17 -10.03 -23.87
C CYS A 325 -13.71 -9.82 -25.31
N GLY A 326 -12.82 -8.84 -25.50
CA GLY A 326 -12.42 -8.35 -26.82
C GLY A 326 -12.03 -9.48 -27.77
N GLU A 327 -12.94 -9.88 -28.67
CA GLU A 327 -12.69 -10.82 -29.77
C GLU A 327 -11.59 -10.33 -30.74
N SER A 328 -11.08 -9.11 -30.54
CA SER A 328 -10.07 -8.46 -31.38
C SER A 328 -8.64 -8.57 -30.86
N VAL A 329 -8.37 -9.15 -29.68
CA VAL A 329 -7.00 -9.28 -29.17
C VAL A 329 -6.36 -10.58 -29.64
N SER A 330 -5.39 -10.48 -30.54
CA SER A 330 -4.59 -11.62 -31.03
C SER A 330 -3.36 -11.84 -30.15
N PHE A 331 -3.07 -13.10 -29.85
CA PHE A 331 -1.84 -13.42 -29.15
C PHE A 331 -0.59 -13.01 -29.93
N ALA A 332 -0.52 -13.37 -31.22
CA ALA A 332 0.63 -13.05 -32.05
C ALA A 332 0.74 -11.54 -32.34
N GLY A 333 -0.40 -10.87 -32.54
CA GLY A 333 -0.47 -9.46 -32.93
C GLY A 333 -0.30 -8.48 -31.77
N ASP A 334 -0.86 -8.78 -30.60
CA ASP A 334 -1.03 -7.80 -29.53
C ASP A 334 -0.29 -8.20 -28.24
N VAL A 335 -0.34 -9.47 -27.84
CA VAL A 335 0.21 -9.92 -26.55
C VAL A 335 1.69 -10.27 -26.64
N GLN A 336 2.10 -11.04 -27.65
CA GLN A 336 3.49 -11.45 -27.83
C GLN A 336 4.46 -10.25 -27.93
N PRO A 337 4.12 -9.15 -28.64
CA PRO A 337 4.95 -7.95 -28.65
C PRO A 337 5.16 -7.32 -27.26
N ILE A 338 4.16 -7.39 -26.38
CA ILE A 338 4.27 -6.90 -24.99
C ILE A 338 5.30 -7.73 -24.23
N PHE A 339 5.24 -9.06 -24.32
CA PHE A 339 6.21 -9.93 -23.66
C PHE A 339 7.63 -9.69 -24.18
N GLU A 340 7.79 -9.45 -25.47
CA GLU A 340 9.08 -9.14 -26.05
C GLU A 340 9.65 -7.81 -25.58
N ALA A 341 8.82 -6.76 -25.59
CA ALA A 341 9.23 -5.42 -25.20
C ALA A 341 9.49 -5.31 -23.68
N SER A 342 8.64 -5.91 -22.86
CA SER A 342 8.58 -5.62 -21.43
C SER A 342 9.05 -6.75 -20.51
N CYS A 343 9.10 -8.00 -21.01
CA CYS A 343 9.48 -9.16 -20.19
C CYS A 343 10.79 -9.81 -20.66
N ASN A 344 11.06 -9.77 -21.97
CA ASN A 344 12.26 -10.33 -22.60
C ASN A 344 13.38 -9.32 -22.79
N GLY A 345 13.10 -8.01 -22.72
CA GLY A 345 14.05 -6.94 -23.09
C GLY A 345 15.39 -6.98 -22.34
N SER A 346 15.40 -7.50 -21.11
CA SER A 346 16.62 -7.69 -20.29
C SER A 346 17.13 -9.14 -20.29
N MET A 347 16.62 -9.99 -21.19
CA MET A 347 16.79 -11.45 -21.22
C MET A 347 16.37 -12.16 -19.92
N CYS A 348 15.55 -11.52 -19.09
CA CYS A 348 15.10 -12.11 -17.82
C CYS A 348 14.22 -13.34 -18.08
N HIS A 349 13.25 -13.24 -18.98
CA HIS A 349 12.35 -14.35 -19.33
C HIS A 349 12.65 -14.94 -20.71
N SER A 350 13.92 -14.93 -21.14
CA SER A 350 14.30 -15.52 -22.43
C SER A 350 15.68 -16.18 -22.39
N GLY A 351 16.03 -16.91 -23.44
CA GLY A 351 17.36 -17.52 -23.63
C GLY A 351 17.52 -18.89 -22.97
N ALA A 352 18.77 -19.32 -22.75
CA ALA A 352 19.09 -20.68 -22.30
C ALA A 352 18.80 -20.93 -20.81
N ARG A 353 18.61 -19.88 -20.01
CA ARG A 353 18.33 -19.94 -18.56
C ARG A 353 17.37 -18.83 -18.15
N PRO A 354 16.11 -18.89 -18.60
CA PRO A 354 15.13 -17.88 -18.26
C PRO A 354 14.82 -17.92 -16.76
N ALA A 355 14.52 -16.77 -16.19
CA ALA A 355 14.12 -16.61 -14.81
C ALA A 355 12.91 -17.49 -14.49
N ALA A 356 12.98 -18.18 -13.36
CA ALA A 356 11.99 -19.16 -12.94
C ALA A 356 11.67 -20.24 -13.99
N ASN A 357 12.58 -20.49 -14.94
CA ASN A 357 12.39 -21.42 -16.05
C ASN A 357 11.19 -21.06 -16.97
N LEU A 358 10.80 -19.78 -17.00
CA LEU A 358 9.69 -19.27 -17.81
C LEU A 358 10.22 -18.51 -19.03
N ASP A 359 10.12 -19.13 -20.21
CA ASP A 359 10.55 -18.52 -21.48
C ASP A 359 9.38 -17.89 -22.23
N LEU A 360 9.40 -16.57 -22.34
CA LEU A 360 8.38 -15.75 -22.97
C LEU A 360 8.76 -15.30 -24.39
N ALA A 361 9.79 -15.90 -25.00
CA ALA A 361 10.13 -15.64 -26.40
C ALA A 361 9.04 -16.16 -27.36
N ALA A 362 8.93 -15.55 -28.54
CA ALA A 362 8.00 -15.98 -29.58
C ALA A 362 8.12 -17.48 -29.87
N GLY A 363 6.95 -18.12 -30.00
CA GLY A 363 6.83 -19.56 -30.23
C GLY A 363 7.01 -20.44 -28.98
N ARG A 364 7.31 -19.86 -27.80
CA ARG A 364 7.44 -20.60 -26.53
C ARG A 364 6.54 -20.07 -25.41
N SER A 365 6.33 -18.76 -25.37
CA SER A 365 5.52 -18.03 -24.39
C SER A 365 4.14 -18.63 -24.12
N HIS A 366 3.33 -18.90 -25.15
CA HIS A 366 1.96 -19.39 -24.99
C HIS A 366 1.91 -20.70 -24.18
N GLY A 367 2.64 -21.71 -24.64
CA GLY A 367 2.70 -23.02 -23.99
C GLY A 367 3.44 -23.02 -22.65
N ALA A 368 4.23 -21.98 -22.37
CA ALA A 368 4.88 -21.79 -21.08
C ALA A 368 3.98 -21.12 -20.02
N LEU A 369 2.86 -20.51 -20.44
CA LEU A 369 1.95 -19.75 -19.58
C LEU A 369 0.59 -20.42 -19.40
N VAL A 370 -0.08 -20.75 -20.51
CA VAL A 370 -1.50 -21.12 -20.49
C VAL A 370 -1.68 -22.53 -19.96
N GLY A 371 -2.43 -22.67 -18.86
CA GLY A 371 -2.67 -23.96 -18.21
C GLY A 371 -1.46 -24.52 -17.43
N VAL A 372 -0.39 -23.73 -17.29
CA VAL A 372 0.83 -24.16 -16.58
C VAL A 372 0.72 -23.79 -15.11
N ALA A 373 1.02 -24.74 -14.20
CA ALA A 373 1.02 -24.49 -12.77
C ALA A 373 2.03 -23.40 -12.38
N SER A 374 1.62 -22.51 -11.49
CA SER A 374 2.44 -21.44 -10.95
C SER A 374 3.30 -21.93 -9.79
N SER A 375 4.19 -21.07 -9.29
CA SER A 375 4.96 -21.34 -8.08
C SER A 375 4.13 -21.32 -6.80
N CYS A 376 2.87 -20.90 -6.86
CA CYS A 376 1.99 -20.82 -5.68
C CYS A 376 1.37 -22.16 -5.31
N GLY A 377 1.48 -23.17 -6.16
CA GLY A 377 0.95 -24.50 -5.91
C GLY A 377 0.33 -25.13 -7.16
N PRO A 378 -0.01 -26.43 -7.10
CA PRO A 378 -0.49 -27.19 -8.26
C PRO A 378 -1.87 -26.75 -8.77
N THR A 379 -2.63 -26.00 -7.98
CA THR A 379 -3.98 -25.51 -8.32
C THR A 379 -3.99 -24.06 -8.83
N SER A 380 -2.89 -23.33 -8.68
CA SER A 380 -2.75 -21.95 -9.19
C SER A 380 -2.05 -22.00 -10.55
N LEU A 381 -2.60 -21.34 -11.56
CA LEU A 381 -2.05 -21.33 -12.92
C LEU A 381 -1.35 -20.00 -13.23
N LEU A 382 -0.30 -20.05 -14.06
CA LEU A 382 0.34 -18.86 -14.60
C LEU A 382 -0.66 -18.04 -15.43
N VAL A 383 -1.37 -18.70 -16.35
CA VAL A 383 -2.55 -18.17 -17.03
C VAL A 383 -3.67 -19.19 -16.96
N SER A 384 -4.79 -18.80 -16.36
CA SER A 384 -6.06 -19.51 -16.37
C SER A 384 -6.94 -18.94 -17.48
N ALA A 385 -7.12 -19.70 -18.57
CA ALA A 385 -7.90 -19.24 -19.71
C ALA A 385 -9.34 -18.89 -19.31
N GLY A 386 -9.78 -17.68 -19.70
CA GLY A 386 -11.09 -17.12 -19.34
C GLY A 386 -11.15 -16.48 -17.94
N GLN A 387 -10.08 -16.54 -17.15
CA GLN A 387 -10.07 -16.08 -15.76
C GLN A 387 -8.82 -15.22 -15.51
N ALA A 388 -8.88 -13.96 -15.95
CA ALA A 388 -7.79 -13.01 -15.79
C ALA A 388 -7.49 -12.75 -14.31
N ASP A 389 -8.52 -12.61 -13.47
CA ASP A 389 -8.46 -12.41 -12.03
C ASP A 389 -7.82 -13.58 -11.26
N GLN A 390 -7.92 -14.80 -11.78
CA GLN A 390 -7.27 -15.98 -11.19
C GLN A 390 -5.89 -16.29 -11.78
N SER A 391 -5.45 -15.54 -12.78
CA SER A 391 -4.20 -15.80 -13.47
C SER A 391 -3.02 -15.19 -12.71
N TYR A 392 -2.08 -16.04 -12.28
CA TYR A 392 -0.92 -15.55 -11.52
C TYR A 392 -0.06 -14.55 -12.30
N LEU A 393 -0.07 -14.60 -13.64
CA LEU A 393 0.52 -13.57 -14.49
C LEU A 393 -0.04 -12.18 -14.19
N VAL A 394 -1.37 -12.06 -14.07
CA VAL A 394 -2.07 -10.79 -13.76
C VAL A 394 -1.70 -10.30 -12.37
N ASN A 395 -1.70 -11.21 -11.38
CA ASN A 395 -1.21 -10.91 -10.02
C ASN A 395 0.20 -10.34 -10.03
N LYS A 396 1.09 -10.93 -10.85
CA LYS A 396 2.48 -10.49 -10.95
C LYS A 396 2.62 -9.15 -11.65
N ILE A 397 1.86 -8.84 -12.71
CA ILE A 397 1.98 -7.55 -13.39
C ILE A 397 1.29 -6.39 -12.65
N ARG A 398 0.24 -6.70 -11.87
CA ARG A 398 -0.48 -5.74 -11.01
C ARG A 398 0.10 -5.58 -9.60
N GLY A 399 0.92 -6.53 -9.14
CA GLY A 399 1.53 -6.46 -7.80
C GLY A 399 0.56 -6.80 -6.66
N VAL A 400 -0.43 -7.65 -6.94
CA VAL A 400 -1.49 -8.07 -5.98
C VAL A 400 -1.47 -9.59 -5.80
N GLY A 401 -1.90 -10.09 -4.64
CA GLY A 401 -2.10 -11.53 -4.42
C GLY A 401 -0.88 -12.41 -4.74
N MET A 402 0.34 -11.93 -4.45
CA MET A 402 1.58 -12.62 -4.83
C MET A 402 2.04 -13.59 -3.74
N CYS A 403 2.08 -14.88 -4.04
CA CYS A 403 2.67 -15.88 -3.14
C CYS A 403 4.21 -15.80 -3.05
N ARG A 404 4.89 -15.22 -4.06
CA ARG A 404 6.35 -15.15 -4.14
C ARG A 404 6.87 -14.04 -5.06
N GLY A 405 7.97 -13.41 -4.64
CA GLY A 405 8.66 -12.37 -5.40
C GLY A 405 7.90 -11.04 -5.46
N GLN A 406 8.35 -10.13 -6.32
CA GLN A 406 7.78 -8.78 -6.46
C GLN A 406 6.97 -8.63 -7.76
N GLN A 407 6.33 -7.47 -7.93
CA GLN A 407 5.61 -7.08 -9.14
C GLN A 407 6.55 -7.14 -10.35
N MET A 408 6.03 -7.62 -11.48
CA MET A 408 6.71 -7.63 -12.76
C MET A 408 6.23 -6.45 -13.63
N PRO A 409 7.13 -5.78 -14.36
CA PRO A 409 8.56 -6.08 -14.48
C PRO A 409 9.40 -5.56 -13.29
N ILE A 410 10.23 -6.44 -12.68
CA ILE A 410 10.93 -6.18 -11.40
C ILE A 410 12.06 -5.13 -11.45
N ARG A 411 12.45 -4.68 -12.65
CA ARG A 411 13.53 -3.69 -12.88
C ARG A 411 13.13 -2.61 -13.88
N ALA A 412 11.83 -2.44 -14.07
CA ALA A 412 11.27 -1.38 -14.89
C ALA A 412 10.02 -0.82 -14.19
N SER A 413 9.48 0.27 -14.72
CA SER A 413 8.18 0.77 -14.29
C SER A 413 7.09 -0.29 -14.47
N ALA A 414 6.04 -0.20 -13.67
CA ALA A 414 4.82 -0.97 -13.90
C ALA A 414 4.35 -0.83 -15.36
N LEU A 415 3.71 -1.87 -15.88
CA LEU A 415 3.11 -1.80 -17.21
C LEU A 415 2.01 -0.74 -17.22
N PRO A 416 1.87 0.03 -18.31
CA PRO A 416 0.72 0.92 -18.47
C PRO A 416 -0.59 0.15 -18.35
N GLU A 417 -1.63 0.77 -17.79
CA GLU A 417 -2.92 0.10 -17.57
C GLU A 417 -3.51 -0.44 -18.88
N ALA A 418 -3.38 0.30 -19.98
CA ALA A 418 -3.83 -0.16 -21.30
C ALA A 418 -3.09 -1.44 -21.76
N THR A 419 -1.81 -1.60 -21.41
CA THR A 419 -1.03 -2.80 -21.73
C THR A 419 -1.48 -3.99 -20.90
N ILE A 420 -1.81 -3.76 -19.61
CA ILE A 420 -2.34 -4.80 -18.72
C ILE A 420 -3.73 -5.23 -19.23
N ALA A 421 -4.59 -4.27 -19.59
CA ALA A 421 -5.90 -4.54 -20.16
C ALA A 421 -5.83 -5.43 -21.41
N THR A 422 -4.88 -5.20 -22.32
CA THR A 422 -4.67 -6.10 -23.48
C THR A 422 -4.37 -7.54 -23.06
N ILE A 423 -3.53 -7.75 -22.04
CA ILE A 423 -3.22 -9.09 -21.53
C ILE A 423 -4.46 -9.71 -20.88
N GLU A 424 -5.20 -8.95 -20.10
CA GLU A 424 -6.42 -9.41 -19.43
C GLU A 424 -7.53 -9.76 -20.42
N ASP A 425 -7.74 -8.94 -21.46
CA ASP A 425 -8.69 -9.19 -22.54
C ASP A 425 -8.33 -10.46 -23.31
N TRP A 426 -7.05 -10.68 -23.60
CA TRP A 426 -6.59 -11.93 -24.21
C TRP A 426 -6.86 -13.15 -23.32
N ILE A 427 -6.51 -13.07 -22.03
CA ILE A 427 -6.76 -14.15 -21.07
C ILE A 427 -8.26 -14.43 -21.00
N CYS A 428 -9.06 -13.37 -20.87
CA CYS A 428 -10.50 -13.43 -20.81
C CYS A 428 -11.12 -14.02 -22.10
N GLY A 429 -10.58 -13.68 -23.27
CA GLY A 429 -10.92 -14.26 -24.58
C GLY A 429 -10.60 -15.76 -24.71
N GLY A 430 -10.08 -16.37 -23.65
CA GLY A 430 -9.72 -17.80 -23.58
C GLY A 430 -8.24 -18.06 -23.83
N ALA A 431 -7.39 -17.02 -23.76
CA ALA A 431 -5.95 -17.12 -23.96
C ALA A 431 -5.58 -17.88 -25.25
N ARG A 432 -6.21 -17.51 -26.38
CA ARG A 432 -6.04 -18.17 -27.69
C ARG A 432 -4.61 -17.99 -28.20
N ASN A 433 -4.16 -18.87 -29.11
CA ASN A 433 -2.84 -18.75 -29.76
C ASN A 433 -3.04 -18.46 -31.25
N ASP A 434 -3.57 -17.28 -31.56
CA ASP A 434 -4.04 -16.83 -32.86
C ASP A 434 -3.19 -15.74 -33.52
#